data_AF-A0A7J4ICY8-F1
#
_entry.id   AF-A0A7J4ICY8-F1
#
_cell.length_a   1.000
_cell.length_b   1.000
_cell.length_c   1.000
_cell.angle_alpha   90.00
_cell.angle_beta   90.00
_cell.angle_gamma   90.00
#
_symmetry.space_group_name_H-M   'P 1'
#
loop_
_entity.id
_entity.type
_entity.pdbx_description
1 polymer ?
#
loop_
_entity_poly.entity_id
_entity_poly.type
_entity_poly.pdbx_seq_one_letter_code
_entity_poly.pdbx_strand_id
1 'polypeptide(L)'
;VMAKEKMIIVEVKHVSGKPRSISSDTDATIHVKEIAQGFIKEASSEYKAEDYIRAKVIQVSPSVQLETKERNFGAILALCSKCRHPLIKKSHGLECENCGNKEHRRITEDYGNLDIQHL
;
A
#
# COMPACT_ATOMS: atom_id res chain seq x y z
N VAL A 1 8.07 -0.96 -0.94
CA VAL A 1 7.60 0.41 -1.22
C VAL A 1 8.77 1.37 -1.06
N MET A 2 9.06 2.16 -2.09
CA MET A 2 10.00 3.28 -2.06
C MET A 2 9.25 4.56 -2.45
N ALA A 3 9.08 5.48 -1.50
CA ALA A 3 8.38 6.73 -1.75
C ALA A 3 9.33 7.80 -2.32
N LYS A 4 8.90 8.44 -3.39
CA LYS A 4 9.42 9.71 -3.91
C LYS A 4 8.34 10.78 -3.71
N GLU A 5 8.68 12.04 -3.97
CA GLU A 5 7.75 13.17 -3.77
C GLU A 5 6.38 12.94 -4.45
N LYS A 6 6.39 12.56 -5.74
CA LYS A 6 5.17 12.47 -6.58
C LYS A 6 4.74 11.05 -6.93
N MET A 7 5.41 10.03 -6.41
CA MET A 7 5.06 8.64 -6.67
C MET A 7 5.68 7.70 -5.65
N ILE A 8 5.12 6.50 -5.53
CA ILE A 8 5.79 5.36 -4.91
C ILE A 8 6.16 4.33 -5.97
N ILE A 9 7.30 3.69 -5.78
CA ILE A 9 7.73 2.50 -6.52
C ILE A 9 7.49 1.28 -5.62
N VAL A 10 6.86 0.25 -6.16
CA VAL A 10 6.50 -0.98 -5.45
C VAL A 10 6.94 -2.19 -6.25
N GLU A 11 7.21 -3.27 -5.53
CA GLU A 11 7.50 -4.56 -6.13
C GLU A 11 6.24 -5.43 -6.07
N VAL A 12 5.76 -5.89 -7.22
CA VAL A 12 4.57 -6.74 -7.32
C VAL A 12 4.91 -8.16 -6.90
N LYS A 13 4.40 -8.59 -5.74
CA LYS A 13 4.62 -9.95 -5.20
C LYS A 13 3.61 -10.97 -5.69
N HIS A 14 2.37 -10.55 -5.92
CA HIS A 14 1.25 -11.43 -6.24
C HIS A 14 0.22 -10.73 -7.13
N VAL A 15 -0.44 -11.49 -8.00
CA VAL A 15 -1.60 -11.03 -8.79
C VAL A 15 -2.79 -11.89 -8.42
N SER A 16 -3.82 -11.25 -7.86
CA SER A 16 -5.00 -11.96 -7.41
C SER A 16 -5.64 -12.79 -8.52
N GLY A 17 -6.07 -14.01 -8.16
CA GLY A 17 -6.61 -14.99 -9.11
C GLY A 17 -5.55 -15.73 -9.95
N LYS A 18 -4.25 -15.49 -9.74
CA LYS A 18 -3.16 -16.25 -10.37
C LYS A 18 -2.27 -16.90 -9.31
N PRO A 19 -2.24 -18.24 -9.20
CA PRO A 19 -1.42 -18.94 -8.19
C PRO A 19 0.08 -18.95 -8.50
N ARG A 20 0.50 -18.51 -9.69
CA ARG A 20 1.91 -18.53 -10.11
C ARG A 20 2.63 -17.24 -9.74
N SER A 21 3.86 -17.37 -9.25
CA SER A 21 4.80 -16.28 -9.06
C SER A 21 5.11 -15.56 -10.37
N ILE A 22 5.29 -14.23 -10.31
CA ILE A 22 5.67 -13.40 -11.46
C ILE A 22 7.18 -13.58 -11.73
N SER A 23 7.57 -13.84 -12.99
CA SER A 23 8.96 -14.20 -13.37
C SER A 23 9.76 -13.07 -14.04
N SER A 24 9.27 -11.83 -14.05
CA SER A 24 9.86 -10.70 -14.78
C SER A 24 9.90 -9.45 -13.89
N ASP A 25 10.52 -8.36 -14.36
CA ASP A 25 10.58 -7.07 -13.65
C ASP A 25 9.23 -6.71 -13.02
N THR A 26 9.21 -6.77 -11.68
CA THR A 26 8.02 -6.62 -10.84
C THR A 26 7.83 -5.18 -10.37
N ASP A 27 8.67 -4.24 -10.83
CA ASP A 27 8.58 -2.85 -10.41
C ASP A 27 7.38 -2.17 -11.07
N ALA A 28 6.53 -1.59 -10.23
CA ALA A 28 5.37 -0.83 -10.62
C ALA A 28 5.32 0.50 -9.89
N THR A 29 4.63 1.48 -10.47
CA THR A 29 4.50 2.82 -9.87
C THR A 29 3.06 3.18 -9.55
N ILE A 30 2.88 3.89 -8.44
CA ILE A 30 1.63 4.61 -8.13
C ILE A 30 1.98 6.09 -8.05
N HIS A 31 1.48 6.89 -8.99
CA HIS A 31 1.60 8.34 -8.94
C HIS A 31 0.66 8.93 -7.88
N VAL A 32 0.99 10.08 -7.28
CA VAL A 32 0.16 10.73 -6.25
C VAL A 32 -1.29 10.95 -6.66
N LYS A 33 -1.53 11.27 -7.94
CA LYS A 33 -2.88 11.42 -8.51
C LYS A 33 -3.68 10.12 -8.60
N GLU A 34 -3.01 8.97 -8.50
CA GLU A 34 -3.60 7.63 -8.51
C GLU A 34 -3.70 7.02 -7.09
N ILE A 35 -3.21 7.73 -6.07
CA ILE A 35 -3.30 7.25 -4.68
C ILE A 35 -4.72 7.44 -4.14
N ALA A 36 -5.30 8.64 -4.24
CA ALA A 36 -6.62 8.98 -3.72
C ALA A 36 -7.43 9.83 -4.71
N GLN A 37 -8.73 9.97 -4.46
CA GLN A 37 -9.59 10.92 -5.19
C GLN A 37 -9.30 12.38 -4.81
N GLY A 38 -8.83 12.61 -3.58
CA GLY A 38 -8.45 13.95 -3.09
C GLY A 38 -7.00 14.32 -3.43
N PHE A 39 -6.66 15.60 -3.24
CA PHE A 39 -5.30 16.08 -3.44
C PHE A 39 -4.36 15.53 -2.37
N ILE A 40 -3.31 14.83 -2.82
CA ILE A 40 -2.21 14.37 -1.98
C ILE A 40 -0.96 15.15 -2.38
N LYS A 41 -0.35 15.81 -1.41
CA LYS A 41 0.85 16.61 -1.63
C LYS A 41 2.07 15.73 -1.91
N GLU A 42 2.26 14.69 -1.11
CA GLU A 42 3.48 13.87 -1.11
C GLU A 42 3.11 12.39 -0.92
N ALA A 43 3.67 11.49 -1.74
CA ALA A 43 3.31 10.06 -1.67
C ALA A 43 3.70 9.40 -0.33
N SER A 44 4.73 9.93 0.33
CA SER A 44 5.24 9.47 1.63
C SER A 44 4.28 9.71 2.81
N SER A 45 3.25 10.56 2.65
CA SER A 45 2.20 10.73 3.68
C SER A 45 1.22 9.57 3.71
N GLU A 46 1.10 8.85 2.60
CA GLU A 46 0.12 7.80 2.39
C GLU A 46 0.73 6.40 2.57
N TYR A 47 1.98 6.23 2.15
CA TYR A 47 2.69 4.97 2.15
C TYR A 47 4.13 5.11 2.61
N LYS A 48 4.63 4.12 3.33
CA LYS A 48 6.01 4.03 3.80
C LYS A 48 6.66 2.71 3.40
N ALA A 49 7.97 2.64 3.62
CA ALA A 49 8.74 1.42 3.43
C ALA A 49 8.15 0.27 4.24
N GLU A 50 8.15 -0.91 3.62
CA GLU A 50 7.63 -2.18 4.16
C GLU A 50 6.12 -2.24 4.38
N ASP A 51 5.35 -1.27 3.84
CA ASP A 51 3.91 -1.45 3.68
C ASP A 51 3.64 -2.50 2.58
N TYR A 52 2.68 -3.38 2.83
CA TYR A 52 2.09 -4.26 1.82
C TYR A 52 0.83 -3.60 1.29
N ILE A 53 0.73 -3.45 -0.04
CA ILE A 53 -0.32 -2.67 -0.68
C ILE A 53 -1.11 -3.56 -1.63
N ARG A 54 -2.44 -3.55 -1.49
CA ARG A 54 -3.37 -4.06 -2.50
C ARG A 54 -3.71 -2.91 -3.44
N ALA A 55 -3.45 -3.10 -4.73
CA ALA A 55 -3.66 -2.08 -5.75
C ALA A 55 -4.26 -2.68 -7.01
N LYS A 56 -4.82 -1.81 -7.86
CA LYS A 56 -5.39 -2.19 -9.15
C LYS A 56 -4.44 -1.82 -10.28
N VAL A 57 -4.24 -2.73 -11.23
CA VAL A 57 -3.45 -2.46 -12.43
C VAL A 57 -4.26 -1.59 -13.39
N ILE A 58 -3.70 -0.44 -13.77
CA ILE A 58 -4.34 0.49 -14.71
C ILE A 58 -3.59 0.58 -16.05
N GLN A 59 -2.31 0.18 -16.07
CA GLN A 59 -1.50 0.13 -17.29
C GLN A 59 -0.40 -0.92 -17.13
N VAL A 60 -0.02 -1.59 -18.22
CA VAL A 60 1.06 -2.58 -18.25
C VAL A 60 2.21 -2.24 -19.21
N SER A 61 2.01 -1.29 -20.13
CA SER A 61 3.01 -0.85 -21.10
C SER A 61 2.97 0.67 -21.27
N PRO A 62 4.11 1.39 -21.32
CA PRO A 62 5.49 0.87 -21.32
C PRO A 62 5.99 0.40 -19.95
N SER A 63 5.25 0.67 -18.88
CA SER A 63 5.52 0.20 -17.52
C SER A 63 4.23 -0.09 -16.76
N VAL A 64 4.33 -0.87 -15.68
CA VAL A 64 3.19 -1.20 -14.82
C VAL A 64 2.83 0.02 -13.96
N GLN A 65 1.61 0.53 -14.16
CA GLN A 65 1.02 1.60 -13.36
C GLN A 65 -0.11 1.01 -12.53
N LEU A 66 -0.18 1.44 -11.28
CA LEU A 66 -1.17 0.99 -10.32
C LEU A 66 -1.96 2.17 -9.75
N GLU A 67 -3.18 1.92 -9.28
CA GLU A 67 -3.99 2.87 -8.53
C GLU A 67 -4.49 2.30 -7.20
N THR A 68 -4.80 3.19 -6.26
CA THR A 68 -5.42 2.85 -4.97
C THR A 68 -6.62 3.72 -4.62
N LYS A 69 -7.26 4.36 -5.62
CA LYS A 69 -8.33 5.36 -5.41
C LYS A 69 -9.59 4.81 -4.73
N GLU A 70 -9.95 3.57 -5.00
CA GLU A 70 -11.13 2.92 -4.42
C GLU A 70 -10.84 2.41 -3.00
N ARG A 71 -11.87 2.27 -2.16
CA ARG A 71 -11.73 1.93 -0.73
C ARG A 71 -11.16 0.53 -0.47
N ASN A 72 -11.28 -0.37 -1.43
CA ASN A 72 -10.76 -1.74 -1.35
C ASN A 72 -9.26 -1.83 -1.66
N PHE A 73 -8.62 -0.71 -2.06
CA PHE A 73 -7.20 -0.62 -2.37
C PHE A 73 -6.48 0.33 -1.41
N GLY A 74 -5.25 -0.02 -1.09
CA GLY A 74 -4.46 0.66 -0.08
C GLY A 74 -3.52 -0.31 0.62
N ALA A 75 -2.88 0.15 1.70
CA ALA A 75 -2.13 -0.72 2.57
C ALA A 75 -3.07 -1.78 3.17
N ILE A 76 -2.60 -3.01 3.20
CA ILE A 76 -3.25 -4.16 3.85
C ILE A 76 -2.50 -4.54 5.14
N LEU A 77 -1.19 -4.27 5.17
CA LEU A 77 -0.34 -4.37 6.34
C LEU A 77 0.65 -3.21 6.32
N ALA A 78 0.78 -2.51 7.44
CA ALA A 78 1.77 -1.48 7.65
C ALA A 78 2.53 -1.74 8.95
N LEU A 79 3.80 -1.34 8.96
CA LEU A 79 4.69 -1.51 10.10
C LEU A 79 5.04 -0.14 10.70
N CYS A 80 5.17 -0.10 12.03
CA CYS A 80 5.49 1.11 12.77
C CYS A 80 6.83 1.67 12.31
N SER A 81 6.89 2.96 11.96
CA SER A 81 8.12 3.59 11.48
C SER A 81 9.18 3.76 12.56
N LYS A 82 8.85 3.53 13.84
CA LYS A 82 9.79 3.61 14.97
C LYS A 82 10.34 2.24 15.41
N CYS A 83 9.46 1.26 15.61
CA CYS A 83 9.84 -0.02 16.21
C CYS A 83 9.52 -1.24 15.34
N ARG A 84 9.03 -1.03 14.10
CA ARG A 84 8.69 -2.07 13.11
C ARG A 84 7.57 -3.04 13.51
N HIS A 85 6.98 -2.89 14.71
CA HIS A 85 5.83 -3.67 15.12
C HIS A 85 4.61 -3.37 14.23
N PRO A 86 3.74 -4.37 13.91
CA PRO A 86 2.55 -4.13 13.12
C PRO A 86 1.66 -3.02 13.66
N LEU A 87 1.21 -2.15 12.77
CA LEU A 87 0.26 -1.10 13.09
C LEU A 87 -1.16 -1.66 13.02
N ILE A 88 -2.00 -1.23 13.95
CA ILE A 88 -3.40 -1.64 14.00
C ILE A 88 -4.33 -0.45 13.75
N LYS A 89 -5.48 -0.73 13.13
CA LYS A 89 -6.51 0.27 12.86
C LYS A 89 -7.29 0.60 14.14
N LYS A 90 -7.31 1.88 14.50
CA LYS A 90 -8.10 2.46 15.58
C LYS A 90 -8.99 3.59 15.00
N SER A 91 -9.83 4.19 15.83
CA SER A 91 -10.75 5.27 15.42
C SER A 91 -10.06 6.51 14.84
N HIS A 92 -8.81 6.77 15.22
CA HIS A 92 -8.03 7.94 14.80
C HIS A 92 -7.00 7.64 13.71
N GLY A 93 -7.00 6.43 13.14
CA GLY A 93 -6.01 6.00 12.14
C GLY A 93 -5.26 4.75 12.57
N LEU A 94 -3.93 4.74 12.40
CA LEU A 94 -3.09 3.61 12.77
C LEU A 94 -2.29 3.90 14.04
N GLU A 95 -2.24 2.92 14.94
CA GLU A 95 -1.48 2.98 16.19
C GLU A 95 -0.64 1.73 16.39
N CYS A 96 0.57 1.89 16.93
CA CYS A 96 1.44 0.81 17.33
C CYS A 96 1.18 0.43 18.79
N GLU A 97 0.72 -0.79 19.07
CA GLU A 97 0.49 -1.24 20.45
C GLU A 97 1.78 -1.49 21.24
N ASN A 98 2.92 -1.62 20.57
CA ASN A 98 4.22 -1.82 21.23
C ASN A 98 4.84 -0.51 21.76
N CYS A 99 4.73 0.60 21.03
CA CYS A 99 5.39 1.87 21.41
C CYS A 99 4.48 3.10 21.42
N GLY A 100 3.17 2.93 21.17
CA GLY A 100 2.18 4.01 21.15
C GLY A 100 2.31 4.99 19.99
N ASN A 101 3.17 4.72 18.99
CA ASN A 101 3.34 5.60 17.85
C ASN A 101 2.08 5.63 16.99
N LYS A 102 1.57 6.83 16.69
CA LYS A 102 0.40 7.05 15.86
C LYS A 102 0.82 7.55 14.49
N GLU A 103 0.25 6.97 13.45
CA GLU A 103 0.64 7.26 12.08
C GLU A 103 -0.56 7.24 11.13
N HIS A 104 -0.43 8.01 10.04
CA HIS A 104 -1.36 7.96 8.92
C HIS A 104 -0.83 7.03 7.84
N ARG A 105 -1.72 6.25 7.22
CA ARG A 105 -1.52 5.54 5.96
C ARG A 105 -2.83 5.51 5.20
N ARG A 106 -2.75 5.44 3.88
CA ARG A 106 -3.89 5.01 3.08
C ARG A 106 -4.07 3.51 3.24
N ILE A 107 -5.14 3.10 3.90
CA ILE A 107 -5.45 1.70 4.18
C ILE A 107 -6.68 1.23 3.42
N THR A 108 -6.73 -0.08 3.19
CA THR A 108 -7.92 -0.77 2.73
C THR A 108 -9.03 -0.76 3.80
N GLU A 109 -10.28 -0.90 3.36
CA GLU A 109 -11.42 -1.02 4.28
C GLU A 109 -11.29 -2.26 5.19
N ASP A 110 -10.76 -3.37 4.65
CA ASP A 110 -10.49 -4.65 5.31
C ASP A 110 -9.11 -4.73 6.00
N TYR A 111 -8.41 -3.62 6.20
CA TYR A 111 -7.11 -3.60 6.89
C TYR A 111 -7.14 -4.35 8.23
N GLY A 112 -6.21 -5.29 8.40
CA GLY A 112 -6.11 -6.12 9.61
C GLY A 112 -7.09 -7.31 9.65
N ASN A 113 -8.04 -7.40 8.71
CA ASN A 113 -9.02 -8.49 8.57
C ASN A 113 -8.83 -9.21 7.23
N LEU A 114 -7.59 -9.37 6.78
CA LEU A 114 -7.29 -10.00 5.50
C LEU A 114 -7.52 -11.50 5.58
N ASP A 115 -8.35 -12.02 4.69
CA ASP A 115 -8.35 -13.44 4.39
C ASP A 115 -7.19 -13.76 3.44
N ILE A 116 -6.07 -14.20 4.03
CA ILE A 116 -4.83 -14.52 3.30
C ILE A 116 -5.04 -15.74 2.38
N GLN A 117 -6.08 -16.57 2.60
CA GLN A 117 -6.32 -17.76 1.77
C GLN A 117 -6.90 -17.43 0.39
N HIS A 118 -7.40 -16.21 0.18
CA HIS A 118 -8.07 -15.79 -1.05
C HIS A 118 -7.44 -14.55 -1.72
N LEU A 119 -6.23 -14.15 -1.31
CA LEU A 119 -5.46 -13.10 -1.98
C LEU A 119 -4.97 -13.56 -3.35
#